data_AF-A0A832BS07-F1
#
_entry.id   AF-A0A832BS07-F1
#
_cell.length_a   1.000
_cell.length_b   1.000
_cell.length_c   1.000
_cell.angle_alpha   90.00
_cell.angle_beta   90.00
_cell.angle_gamma   90.00
#
_symmetry.space_group_name_H-M   'P 1'
#
loop_
_entity.id
_entity.type
_entity.pdbx_description
1 polymer ?
#
loop_
_entity_poly.entity_id
_entity_poly.type
_entity_poly.pdbx_seq_one_letter_code
_entity_poly.pdbx_strand_id
1 'polypeptide(L)'
;MKRVSLFFLACIAFALTTSAQVKFGGKAGINLANVSGKSDGDKLDYDSKVGLHIGALVEIPISESFSVMPELNFDQLGAKTSVLSQDVKYNINYLSVPVLAKFNVSGLGIYAGPQIGFLMSAKTEFGDNESDVKDQLKSTNFSALFGAEYNLPMGLFISARYNLGLSKIDDESDSNNYTKANAITFGIGYKFGGSGSAKK
;
A
#
# COMPACT_ATOMS: atom_id res chain seq x y z
N MET A 1 -25.35 5.85 -1.98
CA MET A 1 -24.45 6.50 -2.96
C MET A 1 -24.39 8.02 -2.82
N LYS A 2 -25.51 8.76 -2.83
CA LYS A 2 -25.51 10.24 -2.71
C LYS A 2 -24.81 10.78 -1.45
N ARG A 3 -24.97 10.11 -0.30
CA ARG A 3 -24.36 10.53 0.99
C ARG A 3 -22.83 10.33 1.05
N VAL A 4 -22.31 9.27 0.42
CA VAL A 4 -20.86 8.99 0.35
C VAL A 4 -20.18 9.98 -0.61
N SER A 5 -20.84 10.27 -1.74
CA SER A 5 -20.36 11.29 -2.69
C SER A 5 -20.34 12.69 -2.07
N LEU A 6 -21.33 13.02 -1.22
CA LEU A 6 -21.36 14.29 -0.49
C LEU A 6 -20.24 14.39 0.54
N PHE A 7 -19.90 13.29 1.20
CA PHE A 7 -18.81 13.26 2.18
C PHE A 7 -17.44 13.44 1.51
N PHE A 8 -17.19 12.74 0.38
CA PHE A 8 -15.99 12.96 -0.44
C PHE A 8 -15.88 14.40 -0.93
N LEU A 9 -16.99 14.97 -1.41
CA LEU A 9 -17.03 16.35 -1.89
C LEU A 9 -16.83 17.38 -0.76
N ALA A 10 -17.34 17.09 0.43
CA ALA A 10 -17.12 17.91 1.63
C ALA A 10 -15.67 17.83 2.13
N CYS A 11 -15.03 16.66 2.08
CA CYS A 11 -13.60 16.51 2.38
C CYS A 11 -12.73 17.31 1.39
N ILE A 12 -13.09 17.29 0.10
CA ILE A 12 -12.40 18.10 -0.92
C ILE A 12 -12.62 19.60 -0.66
N ALA A 13 -13.85 20.03 -0.37
CA ALA A 13 -14.16 21.42 -0.06
C ALA A 13 -13.46 21.93 1.21
N PHE A 14 -13.36 21.11 2.25
CA PHE A 14 -12.63 21.43 3.48
C PHE A 14 -11.11 21.50 3.25
N ALA A 15 -10.57 20.71 2.33
CA ALA A 15 -9.17 20.81 1.91
C ALA A 15 -8.86 22.10 1.14
N LEU A 16 -9.87 22.76 0.56
CA LEU A 16 -9.71 24.02 -0.19
C LEU A 16 -9.78 25.28 0.71
N THR A 17 -10.35 25.20 1.92
CA THR A 17 -10.50 26.34 2.83
C THR A 17 -9.34 26.49 3.83
N THR A 18 -8.45 25.50 3.91
CA THR A 18 -7.25 25.56 4.75
C THR A 18 -6.12 26.28 4.03
N SER A 19 -5.54 27.31 4.66
CA SER A 19 -4.31 27.97 4.19
C SER A 19 -3.06 27.08 4.32
N ALA A 20 -3.20 25.82 4.73
CA ALA A 20 -2.15 24.83 4.64
C ALA A 20 -1.87 24.51 3.16
N GLN A 21 -0.61 24.61 2.74
CA GLN A 21 -0.19 24.20 1.40
C GLN A 21 -0.35 22.68 1.26
N VAL A 22 -1.54 22.25 0.84
CA VAL A 22 -1.83 20.86 0.45
C VAL A 22 -0.84 20.48 -0.66
N LYS A 23 -0.21 19.33 -0.50
CA LYS A 23 0.76 18.81 -1.47
C LYS A 23 0.14 17.62 -2.18
N PHE A 24 0.23 17.60 -3.50
CA PHE A 24 -0.15 16.43 -4.29
C PHE A 24 1.13 15.71 -4.67
N GLY A 25 1.12 14.39 -4.80
CA GLY A 25 2.32 13.67 -5.17
C GLY A 25 2.06 12.35 -5.87
N GLY A 26 3.09 11.88 -6.56
CA GLY A 26 3.15 10.55 -7.13
C GLY A 26 4.34 9.79 -6.54
N LYS A 27 4.23 8.47 -6.47
CA LYS A 27 5.30 7.57 -6.06
C LYS A 27 5.31 6.29 -6.87
N ALA A 28 6.48 5.72 -7.04
CA ALA A 28 6.69 4.41 -7.63
C ALA A 28 7.73 3.65 -6.82
N GLY A 29 7.64 2.33 -6.82
CA GLY A 29 8.47 1.50 -5.98
C GLY A 29 8.30 0.01 -6.22
N ILE A 30 8.86 -0.76 -5.30
CA ILE A 30 8.81 -2.21 -5.30
C ILE A 30 8.23 -2.70 -3.97
N ASN A 31 7.38 -3.71 -4.05
CA ASN A 31 6.88 -4.48 -2.93
C ASN A 31 7.71 -5.76 -2.81
N LEU A 32 8.29 -6.00 -1.64
CA LEU A 32 8.81 -7.31 -1.23
C LEU A 32 7.70 -7.97 -0.41
N ALA A 33 6.84 -8.71 -1.12
CA ALA A 33 5.72 -9.38 -0.49
C ALA A 33 6.18 -10.69 0.16
N ASN A 34 5.78 -10.88 1.42
CA ASN A 34 5.89 -12.13 2.13
C ASN A 34 4.47 -12.60 2.43
N VAL A 35 4.08 -13.69 1.79
CA VAL A 35 2.82 -14.38 2.06
C VAL A 35 3.08 -15.32 3.23
N SER A 36 2.74 -14.88 4.44
CA SER A 36 2.82 -15.74 5.63
C SER A 36 1.51 -16.51 5.78
N GLY A 37 1.59 -17.84 5.75
CA GLY A 37 0.47 -18.74 5.98
C GLY A 37 0.87 -19.94 6.84
N LYS A 38 -0.11 -20.53 7.52
CA LYS A 38 0.02 -21.83 8.19
C LYS A 38 -0.85 -22.83 7.45
N SER A 39 -0.30 -24.01 7.17
CA SER A 39 -1.04 -25.19 6.70
C SER A 39 -0.60 -26.38 7.56
N ASP A 40 -1.55 -27.06 8.18
CA ASP A 40 -1.35 -28.30 8.96
C ASP A 40 -0.29 -28.23 10.09
N GLY A 41 -0.17 -27.07 10.75
CA GLY A 41 0.73 -26.88 11.90
C GLY A 41 2.15 -26.41 11.57
N ASP A 42 2.57 -26.52 10.30
CA ASP A 42 3.87 -26.08 9.83
C ASP A 42 3.83 -24.66 9.23
N LYS A 43 4.92 -23.90 9.43
CA LYS A 43 5.12 -22.60 8.78
C LYS A 43 5.52 -22.85 7.33
N LEU A 44 4.73 -22.35 6.39
CA LEU A 44 5.12 -22.34 4.98
C LEU A 44 5.96 -21.09 4.72
N ASP A 45 7.27 -21.27 4.56
CA ASP A 45 8.18 -20.22 4.10
C ASP A 45 8.11 -20.17 2.57
N TYR A 46 7.35 -19.23 2.03
CA TYR A 46 7.37 -18.90 0.60
C TYR A 46 8.47 -17.88 0.32
N ASP A 47 9.18 -18.03 -0.81
CA ASP A 47 10.18 -17.04 -1.22
C ASP A 47 9.53 -15.68 -1.48
N SER A 48 10.16 -14.62 -0.95
CA SER A 48 9.70 -13.25 -1.13
C SER A 48 9.63 -12.89 -2.61
N LYS A 49 8.48 -12.38 -3.06
CA LYS A 49 8.31 -11.92 -4.44
C LYS A 49 8.45 -10.41 -4.53
N VAL A 50 9.25 -9.96 -5.50
CA VAL A 50 9.30 -8.56 -5.92
C VAL A 50 8.08 -8.26 -6.79
N GLY A 51 7.29 -7.26 -6.40
CA GLY A 51 6.13 -6.76 -7.14
C GLY A 51 6.20 -5.25 -7.34
N LEU A 52 5.43 -4.74 -8.29
CA LEU A 52 5.32 -3.32 -8.59
C LEU A 52 4.48 -2.58 -7.53
N HIS A 53 4.89 -1.36 -7.20
CA HIS A 53 4.11 -0.41 -6.42
C HIS A 53 4.03 0.93 -7.15
N ILE A 54 2.83 1.45 -7.36
CA ILE A 54 2.61 2.80 -7.92
C ILE A 54 1.54 3.48 -7.06
N GLY A 55 1.72 4.75 -6.74
CA GLY A 55 0.81 5.48 -5.87
C GLY A 55 0.64 6.95 -6.24
N ALA A 56 -0.54 7.48 -5.98
CA ALA A 56 -0.82 8.90 -5.90
C ALA A 56 -1.17 9.26 -4.45
N LEU A 57 -0.70 10.40 -3.96
CA LEU A 57 -0.90 10.84 -2.59
C LEU A 57 -1.34 12.30 -2.52
N VAL A 58 -2.04 12.63 -1.44
CA VAL A 58 -2.30 14.01 -1.03
C VAL A 58 -1.79 14.15 0.40
N GLU A 59 -0.90 15.10 0.66
CA GLU A 59 -0.47 15.43 2.02
C GLU A 59 -1.17 16.72 2.45
N ILE A 60 -2.00 16.61 3.49
CA ILE A 60 -2.81 17.69 4.05
C ILE A 60 -2.18 18.07 5.41
N PRO A 61 -1.44 19.18 5.50
CA PRO A 61 -0.86 19.62 6.77
C PRO A 61 -1.97 20.06 7.73
N ILE A 62 -1.94 19.54 8.95
CA ILE A 62 -2.83 19.90 10.06
C ILE A 62 -2.10 20.84 11.03
N SER A 63 -0.79 20.66 11.19
CA SER A 63 0.11 21.56 11.93
C SER A 63 1.50 21.55 11.27
N GLU A 64 2.47 22.27 11.83
CA GLU A 64 3.85 22.32 11.31
C GLU A 64 4.52 20.94 11.25
N SER A 65 4.22 20.07 12.22
CA SER A 65 4.81 18.74 12.31
C SER A 65 3.83 17.61 12.01
N PHE A 66 2.54 17.87 11.83
CA PHE A 66 1.53 16.82 11.64
C PHE A 66 0.71 17.01 10.37
N SER A 67 0.55 15.93 9.61
CA SER A 67 -0.22 15.88 8.37
C SER A 67 -1.10 14.63 8.31
N VAL A 68 -2.19 14.71 7.58
CA VAL A 68 -2.95 13.53 7.13
C VAL A 68 -2.64 13.29 5.66
N MET A 69 -2.37 12.03 5.32
CA MET A 69 -1.91 11.63 3.99
C MET A 69 -2.74 10.47 3.45
N PRO A 70 -3.88 10.75 2.79
CA PRO A 70 -4.57 9.75 1.97
C PRO A 70 -3.77 9.43 0.71
N GLU A 71 -3.85 8.17 0.28
CA GLU A 71 -3.23 7.72 -0.97
C GLU A 71 -4.19 6.82 -1.78
N LEU A 72 -3.88 6.65 -3.06
CA LEU A 72 -4.44 5.62 -3.94
C LEU A 72 -3.28 4.88 -4.58
N ASN A 73 -3.16 3.58 -4.33
CA ASN A 73 -2.04 2.78 -4.77
C ASN A 73 -2.48 1.58 -5.59
N PHE A 74 -1.70 1.25 -6.62
CA PHE A 74 -1.67 -0.07 -7.23
C PHE A 74 -0.52 -0.87 -6.60
N ASP A 75 -0.87 -2.00 -6.00
CA ASP A 75 0.06 -2.89 -5.32
C ASP A 75 0.01 -4.29 -5.96
N GLN A 76 1.11 -4.70 -6.57
CA GLN A 76 1.32 -6.10 -6.96
C GLN A 76 2.00 -6.82 -5.80
N LEU A 77 1.29 -7.79 -5.23
CA LEU A 77 1.74 -8.69 -4.18
C LEU A 77 1.82 -10.11 -4.71
N GLY A 78 2.33 -11.03 -3.90
CA GLY A 78 2.31 -12.45 -4.21
C GLY A 78 3.47 -13.21 -3.61
N ALA A 79 3.66 -14.42 -4.08
CA ALA A 79 4.69 -15.35 -3.65
C ALA A 79 5.31 -16.05 -4.85
N LYS A 80 6.52 -16.55 -4.67
CA LYS A 80 7.17 -17.46 -5.61
C LYS A 80 7.47 -18.76 -4.87
N THR A 81 7.30 -19.88 -5.55
CA THR A 81 7.79 -21.19 -5.09
C THR A 81 8.28 -21.99 -6.29
N SER A 82 9.10 -23.01 -6.05
CA SER A 82 9.60 -23.89 -7.10
C SER A 82 9.07 -25.31 -6.88
N VAL A 83 8.37 -25.85 -7.87
CA VAL A 83 7.82 -27.22 -7.86
C VAL A 83 8.39 -27.96 -9.06
N LEU A 84 9.02 -29.13 -8.83
CA LEU A 84 9.63 -29.94 -9.90
C LEU A 84 10.60 -29.15 -10.79
N SER A 85 11.43 -28.28 -10.19
CA SER A 85 12.37 -27.39 -10.89
C SER A 85 11.72 -26.36 -11.83
N GLN A 86 10.41 -26.12 -11.71
CA GLN A 86 9.69 -25.05 -12.40
C GLN A 86 9.20 -24.00 -11.40
N ASP A 87 9.30 -22.73 -11.80
CA ASP A 87 8.83 -21.61 -11.01
C ASP A 87 7.29 -21.49 -11.07
N VAL A 88 6.66 -21.54 -9.91
CA VAL A 88 5.25 -21.16 -9.70
C VAL A 88 5.23 -19.75 -9.14
N LYS A 89 4.52 -18.84 -9.82
CA LYS A 89 4.35 -17.45 -9.35
C LYS A 89 2.90 -17.14 -9.09
N TYR A 90 2.62 -16.64 -7.89
CA TYR A 90 1.32 -16.08 -7.54
C TYR A 90 1.39 -14.57 -7.72
N ASN A 91 0.52 -13.99 -8.55
CA ASN A 91 0.39 -12.55 -8.78
C ASN A 91 -0.96 -12.08 -8.24
N ILE A 92 -0.95 -11.23 -7.22
CA ILE A 92 -2.17 -10.70 -6.62
C ILE A 92 -2.10 -9.18 -6.69
N ASN A 93 -2.95 -8.58 -7.51
CA ASN A 93 -2.97 -7.15 -7.75
C ASN A 93 -4.11 -6.50 -6.97
N TYR A 94 -3.77 -5.50 -6.15
CA TYR A 94 -4.73 -4.72 -5.37
C TYR A 94 -4.73 -3.25 -5.81
N LEU A 95 -5.91 -2.65 -5.81
CA LEU A 95 -6.06 -1.20 -5.74
C LEU A 95 -6.33 -0.84 -4.28
N SER A 96 -5.45 -0.08 -3.64
CA SER A 96 -5.49 0.17 -2.20
C SER A 96 -5.61 1.65 -1.87
N VAL A 97 -6.31 1.95 -0.77
CA VAL A 97 -6.59 3.29 -0.28
C VAL A 97 -6.19 3.36 1.20
N PRO A 98 -4.94 3.74 1.50
CA PRO A 98 -4.53 4.06 2.87
C PRO A 98 -4.92 5.48 3.27
N VAL A 99 -5.15 5.68 4.56
CA VAL A 99 -5.26 7.01 5.18
C VAL A 99 -4.26 7.07 6.31
N LEU A 100 -3.21 7.88 6.13
CA LEU A 100 -2.04 7.85 7.01
C LEU A 100 -2.00 9.11 7.88
N ALA A 101 -1.71 8.93 9.16
CA ALA A 101 -1.26 10.00 10.04
C ALA A 101 0.26 10.11 9.89
N LYS A 102 0.77 11.32 9.61
CA LYS A 102 2.19 11.55 9.32
C LYS A 102 2.75 12.64 10.24
N PHE A 103 3.88 12.35 10.87
CA PHE A 103 4.65 13.28 11.67
C PHE A 103 5.97 13.64 10.98
N ASN A 104 6.20 14.93 10.73
CA ASN A 104 7.35 15.48 10.03
C ASN A 104 8.33 16.14 11.02
N VAL A 105 9.60 15.74 10.97
CA VAL A 105 10.73 16.31 11.73
C VAL A 105 11.94 16.43 10.81
N SER A 106 12.39 17.66 10.56
CA SER A 106 13.65 17.93 9.82
C SER A 106 13.80 17.16 8.50
N GLY A 107 12.73 17.10 7.71
CA GLY A 107 12.70 16.38 6.41
C GLY A 107 12.35 14.89 6.52
N LEU A 108 12.51 14.26 7.69
CA LEU A 108 12.02 12.91 7.96
C LEU A 108 10.52 12.95 8.28
N GLY A 109 9.75 12.12 7.59
CA GLY A 109 8.34 11.89 7.88
C GLY A 109 8.13 10.45 8.34
N ILE A 110 7.58 10.24 9.54
CA ILE A 110 7.14 8.91 10.00
C ILE A 110 5.63 8.87 9.88
N TYR A 111 5.07 7.78 9.38
CA TYR A 111 3.63 7.67 9.19
C TYR A 111 3.10 6.29 9.55
N ALA A 112 1.83 6.26 9.95
CA ALA A 112 1.09 5.03 10.16
C ALA A 112 -0.40 5.23 9.90
N GLY A 113 -1.11 4.17 9.56
CA GLY A 113 -2.56 4.24 9.38
C GLY A 113 -3.19 2.99 8.78
N PRO A 114 -4.53 2.94 8.72
CA PRO A 114 -5.26 1.85 8.09
C PRO A 114 -5.20 1.93 6.57
N GLN A 115 -5.41 0.78 5.93
CA GLN A 115 -5.62 0.63 4.50
C GLN A 115 -6.72 -0.37 4.22
N ILE A 116 -7.52 -0.05 3.21
CA ILE A 116 -8.41 -0.98 2.53
C ILE A 116 -7.85 -1.25 1.13
N GLY A 117 -7.81 -2.51 0.71
CA GLY A 117 -7.40 -2.96 -0.61
C GLY A 117 -8.54 -3.69 -1.31
N PHE A 118 -8.71 -3.43 -2.60
CA PHE A 118 -9.69 -4.06 -3.47
C PHE A 118 -8.98 -4.96 -4.47
N LEU A 119 -9.37 -6.23 -4.53
CA LEU A 119 -8.74 -7.22 -5.39
C LEU A 119 -9.06 -6.95 -6.86
N MET A 120 -8.04 -6.62 -7.64
CA MET A 120 -8.18 -6.34 -9.07
C MET A 120 -8.04 -7.61 -9.90
N SER A 121 -6.99 -8.39 -9.64
CA SER A 121 -6.74 -9.68 -10.29
C SER A 121 -5.91 -10.59 -9.37
N ALA A 122 -6.09 -11.90 -9.51
CA ALA A 122 -5.23 -12.89 -8.89
C ALA A 122 -4.95 -14.01 -9.89
N LYS A 123 -3.68 -14.29 -10.16
CA LYS A 123 -3.24 -15.23 -11.19
C LYS A 123 -2.14 -16.13 -10.65
N THR A 124 -2.19 -17.40 -11.02
CA THR A 124 -1.11 -18.37 -10.79
C THR A 124 -0.45 -18.68 -12.13
N GLU A 125 0.86 -18.47 -12.22
CA GLU A 125 1.68 -18.82 -13.38
C GLU A 125 2.49 -20.08 -13.08
N PHE A 126 2.44 -21.06 -13.97
CA PHE A 126 3.27 -22.27 -13.93
C PHE A 126 3.83 -22.54 -15.33
N GLY A 127 5.12 -22.24 -15.52
CA GLY A 127 5.73 -22.20 -16.86
C GLY A 127 5.03 -21.14 -17.73
N ASP A 128 4.58 -21.53 -18.92
CA ASP A 128 3.82 -20.66 -19.84
C ASP A 128 2.30 -20.65 -19.59
N ASN A 129 1.82 -21.44 -18.62
CA ASN A 129 0.39 -21.52 -18.30
C ASN A 129 0.02 -20.50 -17.22
N GLU A 130 -1.09 -19.80 -17.44
CA GLU A 130 -1.66 -18.85 -16.50
C GLU A 130 -3.08 -19.30 -16.12
N SER A 131 -3.39 -19.30 -14.83
CA SER A 131 -4.72 -19.61 -14.31
C SER A 131 -5.23 -18.49 -13.43
N ASP A 132 -6.48 -18.05 -13.67
CA ASP A 132 -7.16 -17.07 -12.82
C ASP A 132 -7.62 -17.75 -11.53
N VAL A 133 -7.23 -17.18 -10.40
CA VAL A 133 -7.57 -17.65 -9.05
C VAL A 133 -8.26 -16.55 -8.23
N LYS A 134 -8.77 -15.51 -8.88
CA LYS A 134 -9.41 -14.37 -8.22
C LYS A 134 -10.62 -14.79 -7.38
N ASP A 135 -11.38 -15.77 -7.85
CA ASP A 135 -12.57 -16.28 -7.17
C ASP A 135 -12.27 -17.07 -5.89
N GLN A 136 -10.99 -17.39 -5.63
CA GLN A 136 -10.55 -18.06 -4.41
C GLN A 136 -10.12 -17.07 -3.31
N LEU A 137 -10.06 -15.78 -3.64
CA LEU A 137 -9.62 -14.72 -2.74
C LEU A 137 -10.75 -13.74 -2.45
N LYS A 138 -10.72 -13.19 -1.24
CA LYS A 138 -11.65 -12.14 -0.85
C LYS A 138 -11.43 -10.88 -1.69
N SER A 139 -12.54 -10.29 -2.11
CA SER A 139 -12.55 -9.04 -2.89
C SER A 139 -11.93 -7.85 -2.15
N THR A 140 -11.86 -7.92 -0.82
CA THR A 140 -11.37 -6.83 0.04
C THR A 140 -10.35 -7.35 1.04
N ASN A 141 -9.30 -6.55 1.29
CA ASN A 141 -8.27 -6.79 2.30
C ASN A 141 -8.10 -5.55 3.19
N PHE A 142 -7.87 -5.74 4.48
CA PHE A 142 -7.58 -4.71 5.47
C PHE A 142 -6.17 -4.87 6.01
N SER A 143 -5.44 -3.77 6.06
CA SER A 143 -4.05 -3.74 6.53
C SER A 143 -3.81 -2.53 7.44
N ALA A 144 -2.79 -2.64 8.29
CA ALA A 144 -2.16 -1.49 8.95
C ALA A 144 -0.82 -1.21 8.26
N LEU A 145 -0.49 0.06 8.10
CA LEU A 145 0.76 0.51 7.51
C LEU A 145 1.55 1.30 8.54
N PHE A 146 2.86 1.13 8.47
CA PHE A 146 3.83 1.92 9.23
C PHE A 146 5.03 2.14 8.32
N GLY A 147 5.53 3.35 8.25
CA GLY A 147 6.65 3.66 7.39
C GLY A 147 7.30 4.98 7.69
N ALA A 148 8.34 5.25 6.92
CA ALA A 148 9.04 6.51 6.94
C ALA A 148 9.31 6.96 5.50
N GLU A 149 9.49 8.26 5.35
CA GLU A 149 9.99 8.89 4.15
C GLU A 149 11.00 9.98 4.50
N TYR A 150 11.93 10.23 3.61
CA TYR A 150 12.86 11.34 3.73
C TYR A 150 12.66 12.27 2.55
N ASN A 151 12.28 13.52 2.84
CA ASN A 151 12.04 14.55 1.84
C ASN A 151 13.36 15.15 1.41
N LEU A 152 13.66 15.02 0.13
CA LEU A 152 14.82 15.57 -0.56
C LEU A 152 14.49 16.96 -1.13
N PRO A 153 15.50 17.74 -1.56
CA PRO A 153 15.29 19.00 -2.25
C PRO A 153 14.38 18.85 -3.48
N MET A 154 13.78 19.96 -3.90
CA MET A 154 12.94 20.06 -5.10
C MET A 154 11.62 19.25 -5.06
N GLY A 155 11.25 18.69 -3.91
CA GLY A 155 9.99 17.94 -3.73
C GLY A 155 10.12 16.44 -3.93
N LEU A 156 11.33 15.92 -4.19
CA LEU A 156 11.60 14.48 -4.21
C LEU A 156 11.52 13.88 -2.81
N PHE A 157 11.18 12.60 -2.71
CA PHE A 157 11.32 11.85 -1.45
C PHE A 157 11.61 10.38 -1.72
N ILE A 158 12.28 9.74 -0.77
CA ILE A 158 12.42 8.29 -0.70
C ILE A 158 11.58 7.76 0.46
N SER A 159 11.09 6.54 0.36
CA SER A 159 10.18 5.95 1.34
C SER A 159 10.44 4.47 1.54
N ALA A 160 10.21 4.03 2.77
CA ALA A 160 10.16 2.63 3.16
C ALA A 160 8.95 2.42 4.08
N ARG A 161 8.14 1.40 3.81
CA ARG A 161 6.97 1.07 4.63
C ARG A 161 6.80 -0.42 4.79
N TYR A 162 6.21 -0.82 5.91
CA TYR A 162 5.74 -2.17 6.16
C TYR A 162 4.21 -2.17 6.16
N ASN A 163 3.64 -3.05 5.34
CA ASN A 163 2.21 -3.30 5.23
C ASN A 163 1.92 -4.59 5.99
N LEU A 164 1.21 -4.48 7.11
CA LEU A 164 0.76 -5.60 7.94
C LEU A 164 -0.68 -5.97 7.58
N GLY A 165 -0.89 -7.16 7.02
CA GLY A 165 -2.22 -7.70 6.75
C GLY A 165 -2.98 -8.02 8.03
N LEU A 166 -4.13 -7.37 8.23
CA LEU A 166 -4.98 -7.58 9.41
C LEU A 166 -6.08 -8.62 9.12
N SER A 167 -6.63 -8.64 7.90
CA SER A 167 -7.62 -9.63 7.46
C SER A 167 -7.00 -10.83 6.74
N LYS A 168 -7.71 -11.97 6.78
CA LYS A 168 -7.42 -13.12 5.92
C LYS A 168 -7.78 -12.78 4.47
N ILE A 169 -6.96 -13.18 3.51
CA ILE A 169 -7.22 -12.94 2.08
C ILE A 169 -7.87 -14.13 1.36
N ASP A 170 -7.80 -15.34 1.92
CA ASP A 170 -8.43 -16.53 1.34
C ASP A 170 -9.93 -16.56 1.62
N ASP A 171 -10.69 -17.15 0.69
CA ASP A 171 -12.14 -17.33 0.78
C ASP A 171 -12.56 -18.75 1.19
N GLU A 172 -11.68 -19.50 1.86
CA GLU A 172 -12.03 -20.83 2.39
C GLU A 172 -12.77 -20.75 3.73
N SER A 173 -13.70 -21.70 3.91
CA SER A 173 -14.56 -21.84 5.09
C SER A 173 -13.85 -22.45 6.31
N ASP A 174 -12.61 -22.91 6.14
CA ASP A 174 -11.89 -23.66 7.17
C ASP A 174 -11.11 -22.71 8.10
N SER A 175 -11.43 -22.74 9.40
CA SER A 175 -10.93 -21.75 10.36
C SER A 175 -9.43 -21.86 10.64
N ASN A 176 -8.84 -23.02 10.33
CA ASN A 176 -7.46 -23.38 10.69
C ASN A 176 -6.40 -22.87 9.72
N ASN A 177 -6.76 -22.58 8.46
CA ASN A 177 -5.86 -22.00 7.48
C ASN A 177 -6.10 -20.48 7.37
N TYR A 178 -5.01 -19.73 7.25
CA TYR A 178 -5.07 -18.30 6.98
C TYR A 178 -3.85 -17.83 6.22
N THR A 179 -4.10 -17.03 5.20
CA THR A 179 -3.09 -16.27 4.48
C THR A 179 -3.28 -14.80 4.81
N LYS A 180 -2.19 -14.15 5.20
CA LYS A 180 -2.11 -12.70 5.36
C LYS A 180 -1.05 -12.16 4.42
N ALA A 181 -1.43 -11.14 3.66
CA ALA A 181 -0.51 -10.46 2.76
C ALA A 181 0.26 -9.40 3.55
N ASN A 182 1.54 -9.67 3.81
CA ASN A 182 2.47 -8.70 4.36
C ASN A 182 3.46 -8.26 3.28
N ALA A 183 3.91 -7.01 3.32
CA ALA A 183 4.91 -6.54 2.37
C ALA A 183 5.78 -5.43 2.95
N ILE A 184 7.05 -5.40 2.57
CA ILE A 184 7.89 -4.23 2.72
C ILE A 184 7.91 -3.51 1.37
N THR A 185 7.52 -2.25 1.33
CA THR A 185 7.60 -1.42 0.12
C THR A 185 8.75 -0.45 0.25
N PHE A 186 9.58 -0.36 -0.79
CA PHE A 186 10.54 0.72 -0.99
C PHE A 186 10.09 1.55 -2.18
N GLY A 187 10.20 2.88 -2.11
CA GLY A 187 9.75 3.73 -3.20
C GLY A 187 10.42 5.09 -3.24
N ILE A 188 10.35 5.72 -4.40
CA ILE A 188 10.70 7.11 -4.66
C ILE A 188 9.44 7.84 -5.11
N GLY A 189 9.32 9.12 -4.76
CA GLY A 189 8.21 9.92 -5.21
C GLY A 189 8.56 11.40 -5.33
N TYR A 190 7.56 12.15 -5.77
CA TYR A 190 7.64 13.58 -5.97
C TYR A 190 6.36 14.24 -5.48
N LYS A 191 6.50 15.35 -4.75
CA LYS A 191 5.39 16.18 -4.28
C LYS A 191 5.38 17.51 -5.00
N PHE A 192 4.28 17.76 -5.68
CA PHE A 192 3.90 19.03 -6.29
C PHE A 192 3.30 19.93 -5.20
N GLY A 193 3.89 21.11 -4.99
CA GLY A 193 3.42 22.11 -4.02
C GLY A 193 4.30 22.18 -2.77
N GLY A 194 4.73 23.41 -2.44
CA GLY A 194 5.64 23.70 -1.33
C GLY A 194 7.03 24.18 -1.73
N SER A 195 7.16 24.98 -2.80
CA SER A 195 8.30 25.91 -2.91
C SER A 195 7.92 27.18 -2.17
N GLY A 196 8.38 27.33 -0.93
CA GLY A 196 8.04 28.51 -0.15
C GLY A 196 8.36 28.50 1.34
N SER A 197 9.38 27.77 1.80
CA SER A 197 10.03 28.14 3.07
C SER A 197 11.51 27.73 3.09
N ALA A 198 12.24 28.17 2.08
CA ALA A 198 13.60 28.63 2.32
C ALA A 198 13.48 30.09 2.76
N LYS A 199 12.98 30.34 3.98
CA LYS A 199 13.11 31.66 4.60
C LYS A 199 14.31 31.63 5.53
N LYS A 200 15.39 32.23 5.00
CA LYS A 200 16.55 32.87 5.65
C LYS A 200 17.19 32.15 6.84
#